data_AF-A0A2D6X1Z4-F1
#
_entry.id   AF-A0A2D6X1Z4-F1
#
_cell.length_a   1.000
_cell.length_b   1.000
_cell.length_c   1.000
_cell.angle_alpha   90.00
_cell.angle_beta   90.00
_cell.angle_gamma   90.00
#
_symmetry.space_group_name_H-M   'P 1'
#
loop_
_entity.id
_entity.type
_entity.pdbx_description
1 polymer ?
#
loop_
_entity_poly.entity_id
_entity_poly.type
_entity_poly.pdbx_seq_one_letter_code
_entity_poly.pdbx_strand_id
1 'polypeptide(L)' 'MKIKDYRKDDKYWKLHKEIYFDELDTLDFEIKNIIINNPHSGTAKRFNKNVEVLIAERLKESDNHIQ' A
#
# COMPACT_ATOMS: atom_id res chain seq x y z
N MET A 1 10.34 -4.54 -20.03
CA MET A 1 9.62 -3.51 -19.24
C MET A 1 10.39 -3.33 -17.94
N LYS A 2 11.09 -2.20 -17.73
CA LYS A 2 11.82 -1.96 -16.47
C LYS A 2 10.80 -1.60 -15.39
N ILE A 3 10.62 -2.46 -14.39
CA ILE A 3 9.81 -2.13 -13.21
C ILE A 3 10.59 -1.04 -12.49
N LYS A 4 10.10 0.21 -12.53
CA LYS A 4 10.68 1.32 -11.79
C LYS A 4 10.54 0.97 -10.30
N ASP A 5 11.67 0.89 -9.60
CA ASP A 5 11.67 0.58 -8.17
C ASP A 5 11.29 1.84 -7.39
N TYR A 6 9.98 2.05 -7.24
CA TYR A 6 9.41 3.21 -6.54
C TYR A 6 9.74 3.21 -5.04
N ARG A 7 10.22 2.09 -4.47
CA ARG A 7 10.53 1.98 -3.03
C ARG A 7 11.71 2.86 -2.58
N LYS A 8 12.41 3.50 -3.51
CA LYS A 8 13.46 4.49 -3.22
C LYS A 8 12.96 5.95 -3.30
N ASP A 9 11.70 6.16 -3.68
CA ASP A 9 11.10 7.48 -3.82
C ASP A 9 10.38 7.87 -2.52
N ASP A 10 10.67 9.07 -2.00
CA ASP A 10 9.98 9.60 -0.82
C ASP A 10 8.48 9.76 -1.06
N LYS A 11 8.07 10.07 -2.30
CA LYS A 11 6.65 10.16 -2.68
C LYS A 11 5.95 8.82 -2.52
N TYR A 12 6.62 7.72 -2.83
CA TYR A 12 6.08 6.38 -2.63
C TYR A 12 5.82 6.12 -1.16
N TRP A 13 6.78 6.40 -0.28
CA TRP A 13 6.62 6.15 1.16
C TRP A 13 5.61 7.06 1.82
N LYS A 14 5.48 8.32 1.36
CA LYS A 14 4.43 9.21 1.82
C LYS A 14 3.04 8.65 1.47
N LEU A 15 2.84 8.31 0.20
CA LEU A 15 1.58 7.76 -0.28
C LEU A 15 1.27 6.40 0.33
N HIS A 16 2.30 5.55 0.52
CA HIS A 16 2.15 4.27 1.17
C HIS A 16 1.59 4.42 2.58
N LYS A 17 2.11 5.36 3.38
CA LYS A 17 1.60 5.56 4.74
C LYS A 17 0.14 5.98 4.74
N GLU A 18 -0.24 6.93 3.89
CA GLU A 18 -1.62 7.40 3.74
C GLU A 18 -2.56 6.22 3.40
N ILE A 19 -2.30 5.53 2.29
CA ILE A 19 -3.12 4.39 1.84
C ILE A 19 -3.14 3.26 2.87
N TYR A 20 -1.99 2.95 3.48
CA TYR A 20 -1.90 1.88 4.47
C TYR A 20 -2.82 2.14 5.66
N PHE A 21 -2.81 3.36 6.22
CA PHE A 21 -3.66 3.67 7.36
C PHE A 21 -5.13 3.78 6.97
N ASP A 22 -5.44 4.39 5.82
CA ASP A 22 -6.81 4.48 5.32
C ASP A 22 -7.42 3.07 5.15
N GLU A 23 -6.71 2.18 4.45
CA GLU A 23 -7.16 0.80 4.25
C GLU A 23 -7.22 0.02 5.56
N LEU A 24 -6.21 0.19 6.43
CA LEU A 24 -6.21 -0.49 7.72
C LEU A 24 -7.43 -0.07 8.52
N ASP A 25 -7.78 1.22 8.51
CA ASP A 25 -8.88 1.78 9.30
C ASP A 25 -10.26 1.26 8.93
N THR A 26 -10.45 0.82 7.68
CA THR A 26 -11.69 0.18 7.21
C THR A 26 -11.92 -1.22 7.76
N LEU A 27 -10.88 -1.87 8.29
CA LEU A 27 -10.95 -3.27 8.71
C LEU A 27 -11.49 -3.45 10.13
N ASP A 28 -12.11 -4.60 10.35
CA ASP A 28 -12.51 -5.02 11.70
C ASP A 28 -11.31 -5.13 12.64
N PHE A 29 -11.56 -4.87 13.92
CA PHE A 29 -10.54 -4.87 14.97
C PHE A 29 -9.71 -6.17 15.01
N GLU A 30 -10.35 -7.32 14.82
CA GLU A 30 -9.66 -8.62 14.82
C GLU A 30 -8.67 -8.74 13.66
N ILE A 31 -9.07 -8.29 12.47
CA ILE A 31 -8.23 -8.30 11.27
C ILE A 31 -7.09 -7.30 11.41
N LYS A 32 -7.37 -6.07 11.89
CA LYS A 32 -6.34 -5.07 12.23
C LYS A 32 -5.28 -5.67 13.17
N ASN A 33 -5.72 -6.35 14.23
CA ASN A 33 -4.82 -6.99 15.18
C ASN A 33 -3.97 -8.09 14.55
N ILE A 34 -4.51 -8.90 13.63
CA ILE A 34 -3.71 -9.89 12.91
C ILE A 34 -2.65 -9.21 12.05
N ILE A 35 -3.00 -8.13 11.36
CA ILE A 35 -2.07 -7.39 10.49
C ILE A 35 -0.93 -6.77 11.31
N ILE A 36 -1.26 -6.08 12.41
CA ILE A 36 -0.29 -5.37 13.26
C ILE A 36 0.60 -6.35 14.02
N ASN A 37 0.02 -7.39 14.64
CA ASN A 37 0.76 -8.28 15.53
C ASN A 37 1.41 -9.47 14.79
N ASN A 38 0.92 -9.83 13.60
CA ASN A 38 1.47 -10.91 12.80
C ASN A 38 1.68 -10.49 11.33
N PRO A 39 2.73 -9.68 11.06
CA PRO A 39 3.00 -9.13 9.73
C PRO A 39 3.39 -10.19 8.68
N HIS A 40 3.74 -11.41 9.12
CA HIS A 40 4.08 -12.51 8.22
C HIS A 40 2.89 -13.43 7.92
N SER A 41 1.76 -13.22 8.58
CA SER A 41 0.53 -13.96 8.34
C SER A 41 0.06 -13.83 6.89
N GLY A 42 -0.70 -14.82 6.42
CA GLY A 42 -1.31 -14.75 5.09
C GLY A 42 -2.24 -13.54 4.94
N THR A 43 -2.88 -13.10 6.03
CA THR A 43 -3.74 -11.91 6.07
C THR A 43 -2.92 -10.64 5.89
N ALA A 44 -1.85 -10.45 6.66
CA ALA A 44 -0.97 -9.28 6.53
C ALA A 44 -0.33 -9.20 5.14
N LYS A 45 0.11 -10.34 4.58
CA LYS A 45 0.65 -10.39 3.21
C LYS A 45 -0.37 -10.00 2.16
N ARG A 46 -1.62 -10.45 2.29
CA ARG A 46 -2.71 -10.06 1.38
C ARG A 46 -3.04 -8.58 1.50
N PHE A 47 -3.13 -8.06 2.73
CA PHE A 47 -3.33 -6.65 2.98
C PHE A 47 -2.24 -5.79 2.34
N ASN A 48 -0.96 -6.09 2.59
CA ASN A 48 0.16 -5.36 1.99
C ASN A 48 0.14 -5.41 0.46
N LYS A 49 -0.24 -6.56 -0.13
CA LYS A 49 -0.38 -6.67 -1.59
C LYS A 49 -1.47 -5.74 -2.13
N ASN A 50 -2.61 -5.62 -1.45
CA ASN A 50 -3.66 -4.68 -1.84
C ASN A 50 -3.17 -3.23 -1.75
N VAL A 51 -2.50 -2.86 -0.66
CA VAL A 51 -1.88 -1.54 -0.50
C VAL A 51 -0.90 -1.24 -1.64
N GLU A 52 -0.04 -2.20 -2.02
CA GLU A 52 0.88 -2.05 -3.15
C GLU A 52 0.16 -1.81 -4.49
N VAL A 53 -0.98 -2.48 -4.72
CA VAL A 53 -1.79 -2.29 -5.93
C VAL A 53 -2.38 -0.87 -5.96
N LEU A 54 -2.99 -0.41 -4.87
CA LEU A 54 -3.58 0.93 -4.78
C LEU A 54 -2.55 2.05 -4.96
N ILE A 55 -1.36 1.88 -4.37
CA ILE A 55 -0.24 2.80 -4.59
C ILE A 55 0.14 2.85 -6.08
N ALA A 56 0.25 1.67 -6.73
CA ALA A 56 0.64 1.61 -8.13
C ALA A 56 -0.40 2.24 -9.07
N GLU A 57 -1.69 2.12 -8.77
CA GLU A 57 -2.77 2.78 -9.51
C GLU A 57 -2.68 4.30 -9.37
N ARG A 58 -2.52 4.80 -8.14
CA ARG A 58 -2.47 6.23 -7.86
C ARG A 58 -1.21 6.92 -8.38
N LEU A 59 -0.08 6.19 -8.40
CA LEU A 59 1.14 6.66 -9.07
C LEU A 59 0.98 6.75 -10.59
N LYS A 60 0.31 5.77 -11.22
CA LYS A 60 0.00 5.84 -12.66
C LYS A 60 -0.93 7.00 -13.00
N GLU A 61 -1.95 7.25 -12.19
CA GLU A 61 -2.84 8.40 -12.36
C GLU A 61 -2.07 9.71 -12.26
N SER A 62 -1.18 9.83 -11.27
CA SER A 62 -0.33 11.01 -11.09
C SER A 62 0.62 11.24 -12.28
N ASP A 63 1.19 10.16 -12.85
CA ASP A 63 2.06 10.24 -14.02
C ASP A 63 1.27 10.57 -15.31
N ASN A 64 0.04 10.06 -15.46
CA ASN A 64 -0.83 10.34 -16.61
C ASN A 64 -1.40 11.77 -16.63
N HIS A 65 -1.49 12.43 -15.48
CA HIS A 65 -1.98 13.81 -15.38
C HIS A 65 -0.91 14.87 -15.70
N ILE A 66 0.32 14.44 -16.03
CA ILE A 66 1.47 15.30 -16.38
C ILE A 66 1.76 15.26 -17.90
N GLN A 67 0.95 14.56 -18.70
CA GLN A 67 0.99 14.62 -20.18
C GLN A 67 -0.12 15.50 -20.74
#